data_AF-A0AAP5S757-F1
#
_entry.id   AF-A0AAP5S757-F1
#
_cell.length_a   1.000
_cell.length_b   1.000
_cell.length_c   1.000
_cell.angle_alpha   90.00
_cell.angle_beta   90.00
_cell.angle_gamma   90.00
#
_symmetry.space_group_name_H-M   'P 1'
#
loop_
_entity.id
_entity.type
_entity.pdbx_description
1 polymer ?
#
loop_
_entity_poly.entity_id
_entity_poly.type
_entity_poly.pdbx_seq_one_letter_code
_entity_poly.pdbx_strand_id
1 'polypeptide(L)'
;MKKKLANPPSDKRDRELWMQHGAGYIVFENIRKSAISKIPPEADNTLRDAHLAAIDNTIYGMMMQMDGIFGSLENENYRLDLQTNIVLYKDGEVVEELNTLEGDGMCMGFHEWIENDFGSDEIVTHIELKK
;
A
#
# COMPACT_ATOMS: atom_id res chain seq x y z
N MET A 1 7.43 -17.52 9.27
CA MET A 1 6.29 -17.30 10.19
C MET A 1 5.09 -16.88 9.36
N LYS A 2 3.91 -17.46 9.57
CA LYS A 2 2.73 -17.14 8.73
C LYS A 2 2.11 -15.83 9.23
N LYS A 3 1.97 -14.85 8.33
CA LYS A 3 1.31 -13.57 8.58
C LYS A 3 -0.20 -13.74 8.43
N LYS A 4 -0.98 -13.09 9.29
CA LYS A 4 -2.45 -13.01 9.17
C LYS A 4 -2.91 -11.57 9.34
N LEU A 5 -3.96 -11.20 8.61
CA LEU A 5 -4.65 -9.93 8.82
C LEU A 5 -5.16 -9.85 10.27
N ALA A 6 -4.91 -8.72 10.93
CA ALA A 6 -5.46 -8.44 12.25
C ALA A 6 -6.97 -8.11 12.17
N ASN A 7 -7.64 -8.02 13.32
CA ASN A 7 -9.01 -7.54 13.33
C ASN A 7 -9.05 -6.03 13.03
N PRO A 8 -9.97 -5.56 12.18
CA PRO A 8 -10.11 -4.14 11.91
C PRO A 8 -10.63 -3.38 13.15
N PRO A 9 -10.30 -2.08 13.29
CA PRO A 9 -10.91 -1.20 14.29
C PRO A 9 -12.44 -1.15 14.18
N SER A 10 -13.12 -0.96 15.31
CA SER A 10 -14.59 -0.85 15.34
C SER A 10 -15.09 0.51 14.89
N ASP A 11 -14.34 1.58 15.18
CA ASP A 11 -14.67 2.92 14.68
C ASP A 11 -14.51 2.97 13.16
N LYS A 12 -15.41 3.70 12.49
CA LYS A 12 -15.42 3.75 11.03
C LYS A 12 -14.19 4.48 10.48
N ARG A 13 -13.85 5.64 11.03
CA ARG A 13 -12.75 6.45 10.51
C ARG A 13 -11.41 5.76 10.76
N ASP A 14 -11.24 5.17 11.94
CA ASP A 14 -10.03 4.41 12.27
C ASP A 14 -9.89 3.19 11.35
N ARG A 15 -11.01 2.51 11.03
CA ARG A 15 -11.01 1.38 10.09
C ARG A 15 -10.68 1.80 8.66
N GLU A 16 -11.19 2.93 8.19
CA GLU A 16 -10.83 3.48 6.88
C GLU A 16 -9.33 3.74 6.78
N LEU A 17 -8.74 4.37 7.80
CA LEU A 17 -7.30 4.64 7.87
C LEU A 17 -6.49 3.33 7.96
N TRP A 18 -6.92 2.40 8.81
CA TRP A 18 -6.33 1.07 8.94
C TRP A 18 -6.36 0.30 7.62
N MET A 19 -7.44 0.40 6.84
CA MET A 19 -7.53 -0.22 5.50
C MET A 19 -6.52 0.40 4.53
N GLN A 20 -6.30 1.72 4.57
CA GLN A 20 -5.29 2.39 3.74
C GLN A 20 -3.87 1.98 4.11
N HIS A 21 -3.54 1.92 5.41
CA HIS A 21 -2.26 1.37 5.87
C HIS A 21 -2.11 -0.11 5.50
N GLY A 22 -3.19 -0.90 5.56
CA GLY A 22 -3.22 -2.28 5.12
C GLY A 22 -2.91 -2.45 3.64
N ALA A 23 -3.44 -1.58 2.77
CA ALA A 23 -3.09 -1.53 1.36
C ALA A 23 -1.61 -1.15 1.16
N GLY A 24 -1.10 -0.16 1.90
CA GLY A 24 0.31 0.19 1.94
C GLY A 24 1.22 -0.98 2.31
N TYR A 25 0.83 -1.74 3.34
CA TYR A 25 1.52 -2.95 3.76
C TYR A 25 1.59 -3.99 2.64
N ILE A 26 0.47 -4.24 1.94
CA ILE A 26 0.42 -5.18 0.81
C ILE A 26 1.38 -4.72 -0.30
N VAL A 27 1.38 -3.43 -0.65
CA VAL A 27 2.28 -2.86 -1.67
C VAL A 27 3.74 -3.05 -1.26
N PHE A 28 4.11 -2.71 -0.03
CA PHE A 28 5.49 -2.78 0.44
C PHE A 28 5.98 -4.23 0.61
N GLU A 29 5.14 -5.11 1.15
CA GLU A 29 5.49 -6.52 1.34
C GLU A 29 5.65 -7.27 0.02
N ASN A 30 4.80 -6.97 -0.97
CA ASN A 30 4.77 -7.71 -2.24
C ASN A 30 5.64 -7.06 -3.32
N ILE A 31 5.52 -5.75 -3.52
CA ILE A 31 6.16 -5.03 -4.63
C ILE A 31 7.54 -4.56 -4.20
N ARG A 32 7.64 -3.77 -3.12
CA ARG A 32 8.92 -3.17 -2.69
C ARG A 32 9.95 -4.24 -2.33
N LYS A 33 9.61 -5.20 -1.48
CA LYS A 33 10.51 -6.32 -1.13
C LYS A 33 10.94 -7.14 -2.35
N SER A 34 10.03 -7.39 -3.29
CA SER A 34 10.34 -8.10 -4.53
C SER A 34 11.27 -7.30 -5.46
N ALA A 35 11.13 -5.98 -5.50
CA ALA A 35 12.04 -5.12 -6.26
C ALA A 35 13.44 -5.07 -5.60
N ILE A 36 13.50 -4.93 -4.28
CA ILE A 36 14.77 -4.91 -3.52
C ILE A 36 15.53 -6.23 -3.68
N SER A 37 14.85 -7.37 -3.68
CA SER A 37 15.50 -8.68 -3.83
C SER A 37 16.15 -8.90 -5.20
N LYS A 38 15.86 -8.03 -6.18
CA LYS A 38 16.47 -8.04 -7.52
C LYS A 38 17.68 -7.10 -7.63
N ILE A 39 18.00 -6.32 -6.61
CA ILE A 39 19.23 -5.51 -6.61
C ILE A 39 20.43 -6.48 -6.60
N PRO A 40 21.38 -6.35 -7.54
CA PRO A 40 22.55 -7.24 -7.59
C PRO A 40 23.28 -7.29 -6.24
N PRO A 41 23.64 -8.48 -5.73
CA PRO A 41 24.35 -8.60 -4.46
C PRO A 41 25.72 -7.91 -4.48
N GLU A 42 26.35 -7.81 -5.65
CA GLU A 42 27.63 -7.16 -5.88
C GLU A 42 27.55 -5.63 -6.01
N ALA A 43 26.35 -5.04 -6.02
CA ALA A 43 26.19 -3.59 -6.05
C ALA A 43 26.85 -2.96 -4.82
N ASP A 44 27.74 -1.99 -5.05
CA ASP A 44 28.29 -1.16 -3.99
C ASP A 44 27.19 -0.32 -3.32
N ASN A 45 27.55 0.34 -2.22
CA ASN A 45 26.58 1.12 -1.44
C ASN A 45 25.94 2.24 -2.27
N THR A 46 26.71 2.94 -3.10
CA THR A 46 26.21 4.04 -3.92
C THR A 46 25.20 3.55 -4.96
N LEU A 47 25.51 2.46 -5.65
CA LEU A 47 24.61 1.86 -6.63
C LEU A 47 23.36 1.27 -5.96
N ARG A 48 23.53 0.63 -4.80
CA ARG A 48 22.41 0.10 -4.01
C ARG A 48 21.46 1.21 -3.56
N ASP A 49 21.99 2.32 -3.06
CA ASP A 49 21.19 3.48 -2.64
C ASP A 49 20.44 4.10 -3.82
N ALA A 50 21.10 4.21 -4.99
CA ALA A 50 20.45 4.67 -6.22
C ALA A 50 19.30 3.74 -6.65
N HIS A 51 19.47 2.42 -6.54
CA HIS A 51 18.40 1.46 -6.81
C HIS A 51 17.23 1.60 -5.82
N LEU A 52 17.51 1.72 -4.52
CA LEU A 52 16.49 1.90 -3.50
C LEU A 52 15.68 3.17 -3.75
N ALA A 53 16.35 4.29 -4.03
CA ALA A 53 15.69 5.55 -4.36
C ALA A 53 14.82 5.44 -5.63
N ALA A 54 15.31 4.76 -6.68
CA ALA A 54 14.54 4.54 -7.90
C ALA A 54 13.30 3.67 -7.66
N ILE A 55 13.42 2.61 -6.85
CA ILE A 55 12.30 1.75 -6.46
C ILE A 55 11.26 2.56 -5.70
N ASP A 56 11.69 3.31 -4.68
CA ASP A 56 10.79 4.07 -3.81
C ASP A 56 10.07 5.16 -4.60
N ASN A 57 10.78 5.92 -5.44
CA ASN A 57 10.18 6.92 -6.32
C ASN A 57 9.16 6.31 -7.30
N THR A 58 9.42 5.11 -7.83
CA THR A 58 8.51 4.43 -8.75
C THR A 58 7.24 3.98 -8.05
N ILE A 59 7.36 3.39 -6.85
CA ILE A 59 6.21 2.97 -6.05
C ILE A 59 5.39 4.19 -5.63
N TYR A 60 6.04 5.27 -5.22
CA TYR A 60 5.36 6.51 -4.87
C TYR A 60 4.59 7.09 -6.06
N GLY A 61 5.20 7.12 -7.26
CA GLY A 61 4.53 7.52 -8.49
C GLY A 61 3.32 6.64 -8.83
N MET A 62 3.45 5.32 -8.70
CA MET A 62 2.34 4.40 -8.90
C MET A 62 1.19 4.69 -7.92
N MET A 63 1.48 4.92 -6.64
CA MET A 63 0.47 5.24 -5.64
C MET A 63 -0.22 6.57 -5.90
N MET A 64 0.53 7.61 -6.28
CA MET A 64 -0.06 8.89 -6.71
C MET A 64 -1.02 8.71 -7.89
N GLN A 65 -0.70 7.83 -8.85
CA GLN A 65 -1.63 7.51 -9.94
C GLN A 65 -2.90 6.81 -9.43
N MET A 66 -2.78 5.89 -8.47
CA MET A 66 -3.91 5.17 -7.88
C MET A 66 -4.81 6.11 -7.06
N ASP A 67 -4.22 7.11 -6.40
CA ASP A 67 -4.94 8.19 -5.70
C ASP A 67 -5.47 9.27 -6.67
N GLY A 68 -5.26 9.11 -7.98
CA GLY A 68 -5.78 10.01 -9.02
C GLY A 68 -5.03 11.34 -9.17
N ILE A 69 -3.87 11.51 -8.54
CA ILE A 69 -3.09 12.76 -8.55
C ILE A 69 -2.66 13.17 -9.96
N PHE A 70 -2.32 12.20 -10.82
CA PHE A 70 -1.88 12.47 -12.19
C PHE A 70 -3.02 12.70 -13.19
N GLY A 71 -4.27 12.63 -12.73
CA GLY A 71 -5.45 12.98 -13.51
C GLY A 71 -5.89 11.94 -14.53
N SER A 72 -6.93 12.30 -15.27
CA SER A 72 -7.64 11.47 -16.23
C SER A 72 -7.24 11.80 -17.67
N LEU A 73 -7.54 10.90 -18.61
CA LEU A 73 -7.54 11.22 -20.03
C LEU A 73 -8.98 11.59 -20.46
N GLU A 74 -9.21 12.81 -20.94
CA GLU A 74 -10.54 13.28 -21.31
C GLU A 74 -10.58 14.05 -22.63
N ASN A 75 -11.75 14.03 -23.27
CA ASN A 75 -12.13 14.88 -24.41
C ASN A 75 -13.59 15.34 -24.24
N GLU A 76 -14.13 16.00 -25.26
CA GLU A 76 -15.50 16.56 -25.25
C GLU A 76 -16.62 15.54 -25.00
N ASN A 77 -16.39 14.24 -25.22
CA ASN A 77 -17.42 13.19 -25.09
C ASN A 77 -17.08 12.11 -24.05
N TYR A 78 -15.80 11.96 -23.67
CA TYR A 78 -15.34 10.82 -22.89
C TYR A 78 -14.29 11.21 -21.87
N ARG A 79 -14.29 10.47 -20.75
CA ARG A 79 -13.26 10.50 -19.71
C ARG A 79 -12.86 9.07 -19.38
N LEU A 80 -11.54 8.85 -19.22
CA LEU A 80 -10.94 7.59 -18.83
C LEU A 80 -10.10 7.80 -17.56
N ASP A 81 -10.46 7.06 -16.51
CA ASP A 81 -9.81 7.07 -15.20
C ASP A 81 -9.20 5.71 -14.88
N LEU A 82 -8.06 5.72 -14.17
CA LEU A 82 -7.60 4.56 -13.43
C LEU A 82 -8.09 4.70 -11.98
N GLN A 83 -8.95 3.79 -11.54
CA GLN A 83 -9.49 3.78 -10.19
C GLN A 83 -9.06 2.52 -9.46
N THR A 84 -8.77 2.63 -8.16
CA THR A 84 -8.44 1.49 -7.31
C THR A 84 -9.35 1.48 -6.10
N ASN A 85 -9.83 0.30 -5.73
CA ASN A 85 -10.61 0.11 -4.52
C ASN A 85 -9.86 -0.76 -3.51
N ILE A 86 -9.91 -0.38 -2.24
CA ILE A 86 -9.47 -1.20 -1.10
C ILE A 86 -10.71 -1.87 -0.52
N VAL A 87 -10.75 -3.20 -0.50
CA VAL A 87 -11.95 -3.95 -0.12
C VAL A 87 -11.66 -4.85 1.07
N LEU A 88 -12.45 -4.72 2.13
CA LEU A 88 -12.41 -5.55 3.32
C LEU A 88 -13.55 -6.57 3.27
N TYR A 89 -13.19 -7.85 3.39
CA TYR A 89 -14.13 -8.96 3.39
C TYR A 89 -14.25 -9.60 4.78
N LYS A 90 -15.45 -10.09 5.08
CA LYS A 90 -15.72 -10.98 6.22
C LYS A 90 -16.65 -12.09 5.78
N ASP A 91 -16.24 -13.34 6.01
CA ASP A 91 -17.03 -14.53 5.65
C ASP A 91 -17.47 -14.57 4.17
N GLY A 92 -16.66 -13.98 3.28
CA GLY A 92 -16.91 -13.91 1.83
C GLY A 92 -17.71 -12.69 1.39
N GLU A 93 -18.25 -11.91 2.32
CA GLU A 93 -19.05 -10.72 2.05
C GLU A 93 -18.21 -9.44 2.20
N VAL A 94 -18.49 -8.42 1.38
CA VAL A 94 -17.86 -7.10 1.51
C VAL A 94 -18.42 -6.40 2.73
N VAL A 95 -17.54 -6.04 3.67
CA VAL A 95 -17.89 -5.25 4.86
C VAL A 95 -17.66 -3.77 4.62
N GLU A 96 -16.60 -3.44 3.88
CA GLU A 96 -16.25 -2.06 3.54
C GLU A 96 -15.43 -2.00 2.26
N GLU A 97 -15.62 -0.92 1.51
CA GLU A 97 -14.93 -0.64 0.26
C GLU A 97 -14.59 0.85 0.22
N LEU A 98 -13.34 1.15 -0.10
CA LEU A 98 -12.81 2.51 -0.20
C LEU A 98 -12.31 2.74 -1.62
N ASN A 99 -12.85 3.75 -2.30
CA ASN A 99 -12.25 4.25 -3.53
C ASN A 99 -11.04 5.13 -3.16
N THR A 100 -9.86 4.82 -3.69
CA THR A 100 -8.63 5.56 -3.37
C THR A 100 -8.64 7.00 -3.88
N LEU A 101 -9.59 7.35 -4.75
CA LEU A 101 -9.85 8.72 -5.19
C LEU A 101 -10.62 9.55 -4.15
N GLU A 102 -11.19 8.91 -3.14
CA GLU A 102 -11.99 9.55 -2.09
C GLU A 102 -11.23 9.50 -0.75
N GLY A 103 -11.12 10.65 -0.06
CA GLY A 103 -10.43 10.77 1.22
C GLY A 103 -9.02 11.36 1.10
N ASP A 104 -8.14 11.01 2.03
CA ASP A 104 -6.81 11.63 2.16
C ASP A 104 -5.77 11.09 1.15
N GLY A 105 -6.04 9.94 0.52
CA GLY A 105 -5.12 9.26 -0.40
C GLY A 105 -4.07 8.40 0.33
N MET A 106 -3.76 7.23 -0.23
CA MET A 106 -2.79 6.30 0.35
C MET A 106 -1.37 6.87 0.37
N CYS A 107 -1.02 7.75 -0.57
CA CYS A 107 0.31 8.33 -0.69
C CYS A 107 0.76 9.14 0.53
N MET A 108 -0.16 9.62 1.36
CA MET A 108 0.15 10.32 2.61
C MET A 108 0.95 9.47 3.59
N GLY A 109 0.70 8.15 3.65
CA GLY A 109 1.40 7.24 4.56
C GLY A 109 2.76 6.75 4.04
N PHE A 110 3.11 7.01 2.77
CA PHE A 110 4.24 6.37 2.11
C PHE A 110 5.58 6.53 2.85
N HIS A 111 5.85 7.72 3.39
CA HIS A 111 7.10 7.99 4.09
C HIS A 111 7.23 7.17 5.38
N GLU A 112 6.14 7.07 6.14
CA GLU A 112 6.06 6.25 7.37
C GLU A 112 6.29 4.76 7.04
N TRP A 113 5.72 4.30 5.92
CA TRP A 113 5.81 2.89 5.52
C TRP A 113 7.22 2.46 5.10
N ILE A 114 8.04 3.38 4.60
CA ILE A 114 9.47 3.14 4.35
C ILE A 114 10.18 2.78 5.65
N GLU A 115 9.79 3.43 6.75
CA GLU A 115 10.30 3.18 8.09
C GLU A 115 9.65 1.96 8.76
N ASN A 116 8.81 1.23 8.02
CA ASN A 116 8.03 0.08 8.48
C ASN A 116 7.04 0.45 9.60
N ASP A 117 6.62 1.71 9.65
CA ASP A 117 5.48 2.18 10.43
C ASP A 117 4.23 2.08 9.55
N PHE A 118 3.21 1.33 9.98
CA PHE A 118 1.95 1.17 9.24
C PHE A 118 0.75 1.64 10.07
N GLY A 119 0.97 2.66 10.91
CA GLY A 119 -0.05 3.22 11.79
C GLY A 119 -0.10 2.51 13.14
N SER A 120 -0.96 3.06 14.02
CA SER A 120 -1.08 2.64 15.42
C SER A 120 -1.73 1.27 15.61
N ASP A 121 -2.67 0.92 14.73
CA ASP A 121 -3.38 -0.34 14.76
C ASP A 121 -2.67 -1.37 13.90
N GLU A 122 -2.37 -2.55 14.48
CA GLU A 122 -1.65 -3.59 13.76
C GLU A 122 -2.41 -4.05 12.51
N ILE A 123 -1.73 -4.10 11.36
CA ILE A 123 -2.28 -4.71 10.14
C ILE A 123 -2.14 -6.24 10.18
N VAL A 124 -1.03 -6.72 10.75
CA VAL A 124 -0.64 -8.13 10.68
C VAL A 124 -0.32 -8.67 12.05
N THR A 125 -0.92 -9.81 12.39
CA THR A 125 -0.56 -10.61 13.55
C THR A 125 0.37 -11.76 13.15
N HIS A 126 1.18 -12.20 14.11
CA HIS A 126 2.14 -13.28 13.95
C HIS A 126 1.65 -14.54 14.65
N ILE A 127 1.61 -15.67 13.93
CA ILE A 127 1.37 -16.96 14.55
C ILE A 127 2.70 -17.65 14.79
N GLU A 128 3.02 -17.84 16.07
CA GLU A 128 4.04 -18.80 16.48
C GLU A 128 3.55 -20.21 16.10
N LEU A 129 4.29 -20.86 15.21
CA LEU A 129 4.14 -22.30 15.02
C LEU A 129 4.70 -22.95 16.30
N LYS A 130 3.82 -23.36 17.21
CA LYS A 130 4.22 -24.28 18.28
C LYS A 130 4.82 -25.52 17.62
N LYS A 131 6.11 -25.76 17.89
CA LYS A 131 6.81 -26.98 17.49
C LYS A 131 6.23 -28.19 18.20
#